data_AF-A0A372RDV6-F1
#
_entry.id   AF-A0A372RDV6-F1
#
_cell.length_a   1.000
_cell.length_b   1.000
_cell.length_c   1.000
_cell.angle_alpha   90.00
_cell.angle_beta   90.00
_cell.angle_gamma   90.00
#
_symmetry.space_group_name_H-M   'P 1'
#
loop_
_entity.id
_entity.type
_entity.pdbx_description
1 polymer ?
#
loop_
_entity_poly.entity_id
_entity_poly.type
_entity_poly.pdbx_seq_one_letter_code
_entity_poly.pdbx_strand_id
1 'polypeptide(L)'
;MRLKSLNIGCSPKDSQIPKLILESLLSTTCQELCLDLITPEIINAIKNRCQNITTLKLRDYFISNDDIITTESSSSSSSSSSSSTSNSLLYNLFHALLLERLTIIISPKNSDYEELNINARDLPSSCWYLELQCGYSVRKLCELLLSDECVAPIRVLIINYLRLDISHLMIVRDFAMVKGTLKYFGIGGRNDFDKDELDVIKELQYKYNVTVHYNDVGDIMY
;
A
#
# COMPACT_ATOMS: atom_id res chain seq x y z
N MET A 1 -21.94 15.96 -13.90
CA MET A 1 -20.47 15.84 -14.01
C MET A 1 -20.05 14.62 -13.21
N ARG A 2 -19.25 13.68 -13.76
CA ARG A 2 -18.77 12.50 -13.03
C ARG A 2 -17.30 12.73 -12.67
N LEU A 3 -17.01 12.85 -11.39
CA LEU A 3 -15.63 12.94 -10.90
C LEU A 3 -15.05 11.53 -10.85
N LYS A 4 -14.01 11.25 -11.64
CA LYS A 4 -13.36 9.93 -11.68
C LYS A 4 -12.24 9.79 -10.65
N SER A 5 -11.49 10.87 -10.44
CA SER A 5 -10.31 10.91 -9.59
C SER A 5 -10.39 12.14 -8.69
N LEU A 6 -10.13 11.94 -7.41
CA LEU A 6 -10.14 12.98 -6.38
C LEU A 6 -8.79 12.96 -5.67
N ASN A 7 -8.11 14.09 -5.67
CA ASN A 7 -6.86 14.27 -4.96
C ASN A 7 -7.08 15.26 -3.81
N ILE A 8 -6.94 14.77 -2.59
CA ILE A 8 -6.99 15.57 -1.37
C ILE A 8 -5.59 15.54 -0.77
N GLY A 9 -4.88 16.66 -0.89
CA GLY A 9 -3.54 16.82 -0.36
C GLY A 9 -3.27 18.23 0.16
N CYS A 10 -2.13 18.43 0.80
CA CYS A 10 -1.72 19.66 1.50
C CYS A 10 -2.67 20.08 2.61
N SER A 11 -3.39 19.15 3.23
CA SER A 11 -4.26 19.52 4.35
C SER A 11 -3.38 19.83 5.57
N PRO A 12 -3.53 21.02 6.20
CA PRO A 12 -3.06 21.17 7.57
C PRO A 12 -3.71 20.06 8.41
N LYS A 13 -3.20 19.77 9.62
CA LYS A 13 -3.67 18.69 10.52
C LYS A 13 -5.19 18.67 10.85
N ASP A 14 -5.99 19.53 10.22
CA ASP A 14 -7.43 19.61 10.27
C ASP A 14 -8.10 18.69 9.22
N SER A 15 -8.77 17.65 9.73
CA SER A 15 -9.51 16.66 8.94
C SER A 15 -10.88 17.16 8.44
N GLN A 16 -11.35 18.35 8.87
CA GLN A 16 -12.70 18.82 8.54
C GLN A 16 -12.93 19.07 7.05
N ILE A 17 -11.98 19.74 6.37
CA ILE A 17 -12.12 20.04 4.94
C ILE A 17 -12.10 18.74 4.11
N PRO A 18 -11.11 17.83 4.26
CA PRO A 18 -11.13 16.52 3.62
C PRO A 18 -12.44 15.75 3.85
N LYS A 19 -12.92 15.73 5.10
CA LYS A 19 -14.17 15.05 5.46
C LYS A 19 -15.37 15.61 4.69
N LEU A 20 -15.55 16.93 4.67
CA LEU A 20 -16.68 17.56 3.97
C LEU A 20 -16.67 17.28 2.47
N ILE A 21 -15.47 17.25 1.85
CA ILE A 21 -15.33 16.90 0.43
C ILE A 21 -15.75 15.43 0.20
N LEU A 22 -15.32 14.52 1.07
CA LEU A 22 -15.66 13.08 0.99
C LEU A 22 -17.14 12.81 1.29
N GLU A 23 -17.79 13.63 2.10
CA GLU A 23 -19.23 13.54 2.38
C GLU A 23 -20.11 14.13 1.27
N SER A 24 -19.52 14.90 0.34
CA SER A 24 -20.24 15.52 -0.77
C SER A 24 -20.72 14.49 -1.81
N LEU A 25 -21.71 14.86 -2.63
CA LEU A 25 -22.20 13.99 -3.71
C LEU A 25 -21.12 13.67 -4.78
N LEU A 26 -20.07 14.49 -4.88
CA LEU A 26 -18.98 14.30 -5.85
C LEU A 26 -18.17 13.02 -5.58
N SER A 27 -18.11 12.58 -4.32
CA SER A 27 -17.34 11.39 -3.93
C SER A 27 -18.02 10.08 -4.36
N THR A 28 -19.33 10.10 -4.56
CA THR A 28 -20.11 8.89 -4.91
C THR A 28 -19.79 8.33 -6.29
N THR A 29 -19.23 9.13 -7.22
CA THR A 29 -18.83 8.65 -8.54
C THR A 29 -17.32 8.39 -8.66
N CYS A 30 -16.56 8.66 -7.60
CA CYS A 30 -15.11 8.61 -7.60
C CYS A 30 -14.61 7.17 -7.58
N GLN A 31 -13.63 6.86 -8.43
CA GLN A 31 -13.01 5.53 -8.53
C GLN A 31 -11.57 5.55 -8.00
N GLU A 32 -10.91 6.70 -8.10
CA GLU A 32 -9.54 6.92 -7.62
C GLU A 32 -9.51 8.00 -6.54
N LEU A 33 -8.88 7.70 -5.42
CA LEU A 33 -8.68 8.65 -4.33
C LEU A 33 -7.21 8.76 -3.99
N CYS A 34 -6.71 9.99 -3.88
CA CYS A 34 -5.39 10.27 -3.33
C CYS A 34 -5.53 11.05 -2.01
N LEU A 35 -4.82 10.59 -0.97
CA LEU A 35 -4.82 11.16 0.38
C LEU A 35 -3.40 11.32 0.91
N ASP A 36 -3.20 12.35 1.73
CA ASP A 36 -2.00 12.55 2.56
C ASP A 36 -2.29 12.50 4.08
N LEU A 37 -3.56 12.59 4.47
CA LEU A 37 -4.01 12.54 5.86
C LEU A 37 -5.02 11.41 6.07
N ILE A 38 -4.81 10.60 7.11
CA ILE A 38 -5.69 9.50 7.48
C ILE A 38 -6.09 9.68 8.94
N THR A 39 -7.37 9.95 9.19
CA THR A 39 -7.95 10.03 10.54
C THR A 39 -9.21 9.18 10.61
N PRO A 40 -9.70 8.82 11.82
CA PRO A 40 -10.96 8.10 11.98
C PRO A 40 -12.15 8.78 11.28
N GLU A 41 -12.21 10.11 11.27
CA GLU A 41 -13.30 10.86 10.61
C GLU A 41 -13.26 10.70 9.09
N ILE A 42 -12.06 10.72 8.49
CA ILE A 42 -11.86 10.51 7.06
C ILE A 42 -12.27 9.09 6.68
N ILE A 43 -11.86 8.09 7.46
CA ILE A 43 -12.24 6.68 7.23
C ILE A 43 -13.77 6.51 7.30
N ASN A 44 -14.43 7.12 8.28
CA ASN A 44 -15.89 7.07 8.40
C ASN A 44 -16.60 7.74 7.22
N ALA A 45 -16.10 8.89 6.73
CA ALA A 45 -16.64 9.53 5.53
C ALA A 45 -16.50 8.64 4.28
N ILE A 46 -15.34 8.01 4.11
CA ILE A 46 -15.06 7.07 3.01
C ILE A 46 -16.02 5.90 3.05
N LYS A 47 -16.15 5.25 4.23
CA LYS A 47 -17.05 4.12 4.44
C LYS A 47 -18.50 4.46 4.09
N ASN A 48 -18.95 5.67 4.35
CA ASN A 48 -20.34 6.04 4.14
C ASN A 48 -20.68 6.45 2.71
N ARG A 49 -19.74 7.03 1.95
CA ARG A 49 -20.05 7.71 0.68
C ARG A 49 -19.18 7.30 -0.50
N CYS A 50 -18.04 6.65 -0.27
CA CYS A 50 -17.00 6.47 -1.28
C CYS A 50 -16.78 4.99 -1.67
N GLN A 51 -17.85 4.19 -1.66
CA GLN A 51 -17.79 2.74 -1.91
C GLN A 51 -17.38 2.32 -3.33
N ASN A 52 -17.36 3.26 -4.28
CA ASN A 52 -16.94 3.01 -5.66
C ASN A 52 -15.42 3.17 -5.89
N ILE A 53 -14.66 3.57 -4.86
CA ILE A 53 -13.21 3.70 -4.95
C ILE A 53 -12.59 2.30 -5.03
N THR A 54 -11.86 2.06 -6.11
CA THR A 54 -11.05 0.85 -6.31
C THR A 54 -9.56 1.15 -6.40
N THR A 55 -9.17 2.42 -6.54
CA THR A 55 -7.77 2.86 -6.59
C THR A 55 -7.49 3.86 -5.47
N LEU A 56 -6.51 3.57 -4.62
CA LEU A 56 -6.08 4.45 -3.53
C LEU A 56 -4.60 4.79 -3.69
N LYS A 57 -4.29 6.08 -3.57
CA LYS A 57 -2.93 6.60 -3.57
C LYS A 57 -2.65 7.29 -2.25
N LEU A 58 -1.74 6.75 -1.45
CA LEU A 58 -1.28 7.41 -0.23
C LEU A 58 0.01 8.18 -0.54
N ARG A 59 -0.01 9.50 -0.36
CA ARG A 59 1.12 10.37 -0.66
C ARG A 59 1.61 11.07 0.59
N ASP A 60 2.87 10.91 0.93
CA ASP A 60 3.53 11.57 2.06
C ASP A 60 2.72 11.42 3.36
N TYR A 61 2.02 10.29 3.51
CA TYR A 61 1.11 10.13 4.62
C TYR A 61 1.90 9.90 5.91
N PHE A 62 1.53 10.65 6.94
CA PHE A 62 2.09 10.50 8.27
C PHE A 62 1.15 9.66 9.12
N ILE A 63 1.67 8.58 9.71
CA ILE A 63 1.02 7.98 10.87
C ILE A 63 1.41 8.87 12.05
N SER A 64 0.48 9.67 12.56
CA SER A 64 0.71 10.33 13.85
C SER A 64 0.87 9.23 14.90
N ASN A 65 2.00 9.18 15.59
CA ASN A 65 2.21 8.24 16.70
C ASN A 65 1.18 8.42 17.84
N ASP A 66 0.41 9.50 17.82
CA ASP A 66 -0.67 9.78 18.75
C ASP A 66 -1.96 8.97 18.48
N ASP A 67 -2.03 8.18 17.40
CA ASP A 67 -3.23 7.41 16.99
C ASP A 67 -3.15 5.90 17.29
N ILE A 68 -2.29 5.48 18.22
CA ILE A 68 -2.54 4.21 18.93
C ILE A 68 -3.83 4.44 19.71
N ILE A 69 -4.95 3.97 19.17
CA ILE A 69 -6.22 3.91 19.89
C ILE A 69 -5.97 3.08 21.14
N THR A 70 -5.71 3.73 22.27
CA THR A 70 -5.90 3.14 23.59
C THR A 70 -7.39 2.88 23.73
N THR A 71 -7.86 1.72 23.30
CA THR A 71 -9.08 1.11 23.85
C THR A 71 -8.78 0.60 25.25
N GLU A 72 -8.44 1.52 26.17
CA GLU A 72 -8.48 1.28 27.60
C GLU A 72 -9.45 2.26 28.23
N SER A 73 -10.74 1.97 28.06
CA SER A 73 -11.71 2.36 29.08
C SER A 73 -12.95 1.47 28.96
N SER A 74 -13.23 0.80 30.08
CA SER A 74 -14.43 0.05 30.47
C SER A 74 -14.62 -1.36 29.91
N SER A 75 -14.00 -2.37 30.53
CA SER A 75 -14.71 -3.25 31.49
C SER A 75 -13.80 -4.37 32.01
N SER A 76 -13.76 -4.50 33.32
CA SER A 76 -13.10 -5.54 34.10
C SER A 76 -13.62 -6.93 33.79
N SER A 77 -12.76 -7.86 33.38
CA SER A 77 -12.72 -9.24 33.90
C SER A 77 -11.58 -10.04 33.26
N SER A 78 -11.01 -10.88 34.10
CA SER A 78 -9.85 -11.76 33.92
C SER A 78 -9.94 -12.77 32.79
N SER A 79 -8.76 -13.12 32.23
CA SER A 79 -8.30 -14.40 31.66
C SER A 79 -7.92 -14.42 30.16
N SER A 80 -6.67 -14.83 29.92
CA SER A 80 -6.13 -15.57 28.78
C SER A 80 -6.58 -15.20 27.35
N SER A 81 -5.68 -14.52 26.63
CA SER A 81 -5.19 -14.82 25.28
C SER A 81 -4.73 -13.52 24.62
N SER A 82 -3.43 -13.38 24.42
CA SER A 82 -2.85 -12.24 23.71
C SER A 82 -3.20 -12.33 22.21
N SER A 83 -4.38 -11.84 21.86
CA SER A 83 -4.72 -11.44 20.49
C SER A 83 -5.00 -9.94 20.50
N SER A 84 -3.93 -9.15 20.59
CA SER A 84 -4.00 -7.70 20.49
C SER A 84 -4.36 -7.33 19.06
N THR A 85 -5.66 -7.23 18.76
CA THR A 85 -6.21 -6.65 17.53
C THR A 85 -5.94 -5.15 17.52
N SER A 86 -4.69 -4.77 17.28
CA SER A 86 -4.33 -3.40 16.91
C SER A 86 -4.85 -3.15 15.50
N ASN A 87 -6.13 -2.78 15.38
CA ASN A 87 -6.72 -2.35 14.11
C ASN A 87 -6.12 -1.00 13.72
N SER A 88 -5.05 -1.03 12.92
CA SER A 88 -4.39 0.17 12.40
C SER A 88 -5.39 1.00 11.58
N LEU A 89 -5.21 2.32 11.53
CA LEU A 89 -6.02 3.19 10.67
C LEU A 89 -5.97 2.74 9.20
N LEU A 90 -4.83 2.20 8.76
CA LEU A 90 -4.64 1.65 7.42
C LEU A 90 -5.49 0.41 7.19
N TYR A 91 -5.51 -0.53 8.13
CA TYR A 91 -6.40 -1.70 8.07
C TYR A 91 -7.85 -1.26 7.87
N ASN A 92 -8.32 -0.34 8.72
CA ASN A 92 -9.70 0.15 8.65
C ASN A 92 -9.99 0.87 7.34
N LEU A 93 -9.05 1.67 6.81
CA LEU A 93 -9.19 2.37 5.54
C LEU A 93 -9.25 1.38 4.36
N PHE A 94 -8.28 0.47 4.28
CA PHE A 94 -8.15 -0.45 3.15
C PHE A 94 -9.32 -1.44 3.09
N HIS A 95 -9.79 -1.93 4.23
CA HIS A 95 -10.92 -2.85 4.30
C HIS A 95 -12.30 -2.16 4.27
N ALA A 96 -12.35 -0.82 4.37
CA ALA A 96 -13.59 -0.06 4.14
C ALA A 96 -13.95 0.09 2.65
N LEU A 97 -13.04 -0.33 1.75
CA LEU A 97 -13.14 -0.20 0.30
C LEU A 97 -12.96 -1.58 -0.37
N LEU A 98 -13.50 -1.73 -1.58
CA LEU A 98 -13.15 -2.84 -2.48
C LEU A 98 -11.88 -2.48 -3.26
N LEU A 99 -10.80 -2.26 -2.53
CA LEU A 99 -9.57 -1.72 -3.07
C LEU A 99 -8.87 -2.73 -3.98
N GLU A 100 -8.70 -2.38 -5.25
CA GLU A 100 -8.03 -3.18 -6.26
C GLU A 100 -6.56 -2.77 -6.47
N ARG A 101 -6.30 -1.46 -6.37
CA ARG A 101 -4.99 -0.86 -6.63
C ARG A 101 -4.56 0.05 -5.49
N LEU A 102 -3.39 -0.23 -4.93
CA LEU A 102 -2.77 0.58 -3.90
C LEU A 102 -1.43 1.12 -4.40
N THR A 103 -1.29 2.44 -4.43
CA THR A 103 -0.01 3.11 -4.66
C THR A 103 0.38 3.87 -3.40
N ILE A 104 1.65 3.78 -3.03
CA ILE A 104 2.20 4.44 -1.87
C ILE A 104 3.40 5.25 -2.29
N ILE A 105 3.41 6.53 -1.94
CA ILE A 105 4.38 7.50 -2.40
C ILE A 105 4.91 8.23 -1.18
N ILE A 106 6.22 8.17 -0.96
CA ILE A 106 6.91 9.03 0.00
C ILE A 106 7.89 9.89 -0.79
N SER A 107 7.67 11.19 -0.77
CA SER A 107 8.50 12.16 -1.47
C SER A 107 9.95 12.08 -0.96
N PRO A 108 10.95 12.28 -1.82
CA PRO A 108 12.36 12.28 -1.40
C PRO A 108 12.68 13.30 -0.31
N LYS A 109 11.91 14.39 -0.20
CA LYS A 109 12.05 15.40 0.86
C LYS A 109 11.67 14.88 2.26
N ASN A 110 10.89 13.80 2.30
CA ASN A 110 10.44 13.12 3.50
C ASN A 110 11.15 11.76 3.65
N SER A 111 12.30 11.57 3.00
CA SER A 111 13.07 10.31 3.06
C SER A 111 13.55 9.95 4.46
N ASP A 112 13.66 10.95 5.34
CA ASP A 112 14.09 10.80 6.73
C ASP A 112 12.98 10.22 7.63
N TYR A 113 11.74 10.14 7.12
CA TYR A 113 10.71 9.32 7.75
C TYR A 113 11.00 7.87 7.41
N GLU A 114 11.73 7.25 8.33
CA GLU A 114 12.23 5.89 8.21
C GLU A 114 11.07 4.89 8.17
N GLU A 115 10.85 4.38 6.96
CA GLU A 115 10.11 3.16 6.65
C GLU A 115 8.58 3.24 6.73
N LEU A 116 7.97 2.98 5.58
CA LEU A 116 6.55 2.74 5.46
C LEU A 116 6.11 1.58 6.39
N ASN A 117 5.24 1.86 7.35
CA ASN A 117 4.72 0.84 8.27
C ASN A 117 3.36 0.28 7.82
N ILE A 118 3.40 -0.56 6.79
CA ILE A 118 2.25 -1.37 6.37
C ILE A 118 2.56 -2.84 6.61
N ASN A 119 1.59 -3.55 7.15
CA ASN A 119 1.69 -4.97 7.43
C ASN A 119 0.90 -5.77 6.39
N ALA A 120 1.27 -7.03 6.22
CA ALA A 120 0.59 -7.98 5.34
C ALA A 120 -0.94 -8.02 5.55
N ARG A 121 -1.39 -8.07 6.81
CA ARG A 121 -2.83 -8.09 7.16
C ARG A 121 -3.61 -6.83 6.76
N ASP A 122 -2.91 -5.71 6.58
CA ASP A 122 -3.56 -4.45 6.19
C ASP A 122 -4.05 -4.54 4.73
N LEU A 123 -3.35 -5.29 3.87
CA LEU A 123 -3.71 -5.43 2.45
C LEU A 123 -5.00 -6.26 2.29
N PRO A 124 -6.05 -5.72 1.62
CA PRO A 124 -7.32 -6.41 1.45
C PRO A 124 -7.22 -7.46 0.34
N SER A 125 -8.08 -8.48 0.40
CA SER A 125 -8.10 -9.61 -0.55
C SER A 125 -8.49 -9.22 -1.98
N SER A 126 -9.05 -8.02 -2.18
CA SER A 126 -9.33 -7.46 -3.50
C SER A 126 -8.10 -6.81 -4.15
N CYS A 127 -7.04 -6.51 -3.38
CA CYS A 127 -5.88 -5.76 -3.85
C CYS A 127 -4.97 -6.66 -4.69
N TRP A 128 -4.96 -6.43 -5.99
CA TRP A 128 -4.14 -7.21 -6.93
C TRP A 128 -2.99 -6.41 -7.53
N TYR A 129 -2.98 -5.08 -7.34
CA TYR A 129 -1.93 -4.17 -7.79
C TYR A 129 -1.36 -3.40 -6.59
N LEU A 130 -0.04 -3.49 -6.42
CA LEU A 130 0.70 -2.78 -5.38
C LEU A 130 1.87 -2.03 -6.01
N GLU A 131 1.95 -0.72 -5.76
CA GLU A 131 3.05 0.13 -6.17
C GLU A 131 3.67 0.83 -4.96
N LEU A 132 4.98 0.64 -4.78
CA LEU A 132 5.77 1.18 -3.70
C LEU A 132 6.77 2.19 -4.29
N GLN A 133 6.46 3.48 -4.16
CA GLN A 133 7.35 4.60 -4.44
C GLN A 133 7.89 5.20 -3.14
N CYS A 134 8.50 4.35 -2.31
CA CYS A 134 8.99 4.71 -0.99
C CYS A 134 10.13 3.78 -0.56
N GLY A 135 10.85 4.17 0.49
CA GLY A 135 11.83 3.29 1.13
C GLY A 135 11.16 2.22 2.00
N TYR A 136 11.73 1.02 1.96
CA TYR A 136 11.39 -0.10 2.84
C TYR A 136 12.67 -0.90 3.12
N SER A 137 12.74 -1.51 4.29
CA SER A 137 13.78 -2.50 4.58
C SER A 137 13.46 -3.85 3.94
N VAL A 138 14.49 -4.65 3.65
CA VAL A 138 14.34 -6.04 3.16
C VAL A 138 13.41 -6.85 4.07
N ARG A 139 13.53 -6.66 5.39
CA ARG A 139 12.68 -7.31 6.39
C ARG A 139 11.21 -6.92 6.21
N LYS A 140 10.90 -5.64 6.07
CA LYS A 140 9.51 -5.17 5.90
C LYS A 140 8.90 -5.65 4.59
N LEU A 141 9.67 -5.66 3.50
CA LEU A 141 9.20 -6.23 2.23
C LEU A 141 8.90 -7.73 2.35
N CYS A 142 9.76 -8.48 3.04
CA CYS A 142 9.56 -9.89 3.33
C CYS A 142 8.30 -10.12 4.17
N GLU A 143 8.14 -9.41 5.28
CA GLU A 143 6.94 -9.49 6.13
C GLU A 143 5.67 -9.12 5.37
N LEU A 144 5.70 -8.11 4.49
CA LEU A 144 4.54 -7.66 3.71
C LEU A 144 4.09 -8.70 2.66
N LEU A 145 5.03 -9.31 1.94
CA LEU A 145 4.73 -10.17 0.79
C LEU A 145 4.64 -11.67 1.15
N LEU A 146 5.47 -12.14 2.07
CA LEU A 146 5.63 -13.56 2.37
C LEU A 146 4.91 -14.03 3.63
N SER A 147 4.42 -13.11 4.47
CA SER A 147 3.61 -13.49 5.64
C SER A 147 2.35 -14.26 5.24
N ASP A 148 1.91 -15.18 6.11
CA ASP A 148 0.65 -15.91 5.98
C ASP A 148 -0.57 -14.99 6.13
N GLU A 149 -0.40 -13.84 6.78
CA GLU A 149 -1.45 -12.82 6.88
C GLU A 149 -1.69 -12.05 5.57
N CYS A 150 -0.79 -12.19 4.58
CA CYS A 150 -0.95 -11.54 3.28
C CYS A 150 -1.94 -12.34 2.44
N VAL A 151 -3.20 -11.89 2.45
CA VAL A 151 -4.31 -12.48 1.69
C VAL A 151 -4.51 -11.83 0.31
N ALA A 152 -3.82 -10.73 0.04
CA ALA A 152 -3.92 -9.99 -1.21
C ALA A 152 -3.30 -10.77 -2.37
N PRO A 153 -4.04 -11.06 -3.46
CA PRO A 153 -3.53 -11.81 -4.60
C PRO A 153 -2.74 -10.88 -5.54
N ILE A 154 -1.61 -10.34 -5.07
CA ILE A 154 -0.82 -9.36 -5.82
C ILE A 154 -0.34 -10.01 -7.13
N ARG A 155 -0.84 -9.46 -8.25
CA ARG A 155 -0.47 -9.83 -9.62
C ARG A 155 0.51 -8.85 -10.23
N VAL A 156 0.45 -7.60 -9.81
CA VAL A 156 1.34 -6.53 -10.26
C VAL A 156 2.00 -5.92 -9.04
N LEU A 157 3.31 -6.07 -8.98
CA LEU A 157 4.15 -5.42 -7.98
C LEU A 157 5.05 -4.42 -8.69
N ILE A 158 5.03 -3.18 -8.23
CA ILE A 158 5.93 -2.15 -8.73
C ILE A 158 6.73 -1.63 -7.56
N ILE A 159 8.03 -1.62 -7.75
CA ILE A 159 9.00 -1.15 -6.80
C ILE A 159 9.75 -0.02 -7.49
N ASN A 160 9.50 1.21 -7.05
CA ASN A 160 10.15 2.40 -7.54
C ASN A 160 11.00 3.00 -6.42
N TYR A 161 12.17 2.40 -6.19
CA TYR A 161 13.02 2.71 -5.07
C TYR A 161 14.50 2.68 -5.47
N LEU A 162 15.17 3.82 -5.27
CA LEU A 162 16.57 4.03 -5.67
C LEU A 162 17.57 3.06 -5.00
N ARG A 163 17.28 2.58 -3.79
CA ARG A 163 18.18 1.66 -3.05
C ARG A 163 17.76 0.20 -3.18
N LEU A 164 17.07 -0.14 -4.26
CA LEU A 164 16.80 -1.54 -4.59
C LEU A 164 18.12 -2.28 -4.82
N ASP A 165 18.29 -3.39 -4.10
CA ASP A 165 19.45 -4.28 -4.20
C ASP A 165 19.00 -5.73 -4.41
N ILE A 166 19.99 -6.62 -4.60
CA ILE A 166 19.75 -8.06 -4.77
C ILE A 166 18.90 -8.68 -3.67
N SER A 167 19.03 -8.26 -2.40
CA SER A 167 18.28 -8.84 -1.29
C SER A 167 16.78 -8.61 -1.45
N HIS A 168 16.39 -7.44 -1.94
CA HIS A 168 15.00 -7.14 -2.26
C HIS A 168 14.50 -7.97 -3.45
N LEU A 169 15.32 -8.13 -4.50
CA LEU A 169 14.99 -8.98 -5.65
C LEU A 169 14.80 -10.44 -5.22
N MET A 170 15.59 -10.94 -4.26
CA MET A 170 15.41 -12.27 -3.69
C MET A 170 14.03 -12.43 -3.05
N ILE A 171 13.55 -11.43 -2.30
CA ILE A 171 12.21 -11.46 -1.70
C ILE A 171 11.13 -11.51 -2.78
N VAL A 172 11.27 -10.73 -3.86
CA VAL A 172 10.31 -10.75 -4.98
C VAL A 172 10.30 -12.11 -5.68
N ARG A 173 11.47 -12.72 -5.88
CA ARG A 173 11.60 -14.10 -6.39
C ARG A 173 10.89 -15.09 -5.48
N ASP A 174 11.14 -15.03 -4.18
CA ASP A 174 10.54 -15.94 -3.22
C ASP A 174 9.02 -15.74 -3.16
N PHE A 175 8.54 -14.51 -3.30
CA PHE A 175 7.11 -14.22 -3.42
C PHE A 175 6.50 -14.86 -4.67
N ALA A 176 7.15 -14.71 -5.83
CA ALA A 176 6.71 -15.36 -7.07
C ALA A 176 6.69 -16.90 -6.93
N MET A 177 7.68 -17.48 -6.25
CA MET A 177 7.76 -18.91 -6.01
C MET A 177 6.69 -19.43 -5.03
N VAL A 178 6.51 -18.75 -3.88
CA VAL A 178 5.68 -19.23 -2.77
C VAL A 178 4.21 -18.93 -3.00
N LYS A 179 3.88 -17.70 -3.43
CA LYS A 179 2.49 -17.26 -3.59
C LYS A 179 1.98 -17.54 -5.00
N GLY A 180 2.86 -17.54 -6.02
CA GLY A 180 2.49 -17.89 -7.40
C GLY A 180 1.50 -16.93 -8.07
N THR A 181 1.22 -15.77 -7.46
CA THR A 181 0.22 -14.80 -7.98
C THR A 181 0.84 -13.74 -8.87
N LEU A 182 2.14 -13.47 -8.73
CA LEU A 182 2.86 -12.41 -9.44
C LEU A 182 2.92 -12.69 -10.94
N LYS A 183 2.50 -11.72 -11.75
CA LYS A 183 2.55 -11.76 -13.22
C LYS A 183 3.41 -10.65 -13.81
N TYR A 184 3.42 -9.49 -13.17
CA TYR A 184 4.16 -8.32 -13.63
C TYR A 184 4.97 -7.74 -12.48
N PHE A 185 6.26 -7.51 -12.74
CA PHE A 185 7.16 -6.86 -11.82
C PHE A 185 7.76 -5.62 -12.48
N GLY A 186 7.42 -4.44 -11.97
CA GLY A 186 7.99 -3.18 -12.41
C GLY A 186 9.14 -2.75 -11.51
N ILE A 187 10.30 -2.48 -12.11
CA ILE A 187 11.45 -1.90 -11.42
C ILE A 187 11.63 -0.47 -11.91
N GLY A 188 11.46 0.47 -10.98
CA GLY A 188 11.65 1.91 -11.20
C GLY A 188 12.74 2.48 -10.30
N GLY A 189 13.25 3.64 -10.68
CA GLY A 189 14.19 4.42 -9.87
C GLY A 189 15.65 3.99 -10.03
N ARG A 190 15.95 2.80 -10.55
CA ARG A 190 17.31 2.33 -10.84
C ARG A 190 17.39 1.66 -12.21
N ASN A 191 18.52 1.87 -12.91
CA ASN A 191 18.70 1.47 -14.31
C ASN A 191 19.90 0.54 -14.52
N ASP A 192 20.74 0.39 -13.51
CA ASP A 192 21.94 -0.42 -13.49
C ASP A 192 21.70 -1.66 -12.61
N PHE A 193 22.09 -2.83 -13.10
CA PHE A 193 22.02 -4.08 -12.35
C PHE A 193 23.32 -4.85 -12.57
N ASP A 194 23.86 -5.42 -11.50
CA ASP A 194 25.00 -6.31 -11.60
C ASP A 194 24.59 -7.69 -12.14
N LYS A 195 25.57 -8.57 -12.32
CA LYS A 195 25.33 -9.89 -12.88
C LYS A 195 24.41 -10.74 -12.01
N ASP A 196 24.58 -10.67 -10.69
CA ASP A 196 23.84 -11.51 -9.75
C ASP A 196 22.38 -11.03 -9.67
N GLU A 197 22.15 -9.71 -9.67
CA GLU A 197 20.83 -9.09 -9.78
C GLU A 197 20.12 -9.48 -11.08
N LEU A 198 20.82 -9.41 -12.21
CA LEU A 198 20.28 -9.81 -13.52
C LEU A 198 19.93 -11.30 -13.57
N ASP A 199 20.69 -12.16 -12.90
CA ASP A 199 20.41 -13.59 -12.88
C ASP A 199 19.14 -13.89 -12.07
N VAL A 200 18.87 -13.16 -10.98
CA VAL A 200 17.59 -13.23 -10.25
C VAL A 200 16.42 -12.75 -11.12
N ILE A 201 16.61 -11.66 -11.88
CA ILE A 201 15.56 -11.14 -12.77
C ILE A 201 15.27 -12.12 -13.91
N LYS A 202 16.29 -12.75 -14.49
CA LYS A 202 16.09 -13.82 -15.48
C LYS A 202 15.36 -15.01 -14.88
N GLU A 203 15.64 -15.37 -13.62
CA GLU A 203 14.91 -16.44 -12.93
C GLU A 203 13.41 -16.09 -12.84
N LEU A 204 13.07 -14.86 -12.43
CA LEU A 204 11.69 -14.35 -12.45
C LEU A 204 11.04 -14.49 -13.83
N GLN A 205 11.74 -14.09 -14.89
CA GLN A 205 11.22 -14.12 -16.26
C GLN A 205 11.02 -15.54 -16.81
N TYR A 206 12.04 -16.39 -16.72
CA TYR A 206 12.05 -17.67 -17.42
C TYR A 206 11.52 -18.84 -16.60
N LYS A 207 11.72 -18.83 -15.28
CA LYS A 207 11.28 -19.93 -14.40
C LYS A 207 9.89 -19.67 -13.83
N TYR A 208 9.61 -18.42 -13.48
CA TYR A 208 8.35 -18.03 -12.84
C TYR A 208 7.38 -17.31 -13.79
N ASN A 209 7.73 -17.14 -15.07
CA ASN A 209 6.91 -16.49 -16.10
C ASN A 209 6.42 -15.08 -15.72
N VAL A 210 7.24 -14.33 -14.97
CA VAL A 210 6.94 -12.96 -14.58
C VAL A 210 7.44 -12.01 -15.67
N THR A 211 6.56 -11.14 -16.16
CA THR A 211 6.96 -10.07 -17.08
C THR A 211 7.63 -8.95 -16.27
N VAL A 212 8.91 -8.71 -16.52
CA VAL A 212 9.69 -7.69 -15.82
C VAL A 212 9.89 -6.47 -16.71
N HIS A 213 9.51 -5.29 -16.21
CA HIS A 213 9.65 -4.01 -16.90
C HIS A 213 10.63 -3.09 -16.16
N TYR A 214 11.52 -2.45 -16.92
CA TYR A 214 12.51 -1.48 -16.43
C TYR A 214 12.14 -0.09 -16.93
N ASN A 215 12.01 0.89 -16.03
CA ASN A 215 11.68 2.28 -16.32
C ASN A 215 10.37 2.51 -17.12
N ASP A 216 9.62 3.54 -16.73
CA ASP A 216 8.27 3.82 -17.24
C ASP A 216 7.23 2.75 -16.93
N VAL A 217 6.98 2.64 -15.62
CA VAL A 217 5.84 1.95 -15.04
C VAL A 217 4.49 2.59 -15.45
N GLY A 218 4.52 3.83 -15.96
CA GLY A 218 3.33 4.57 -16.40
C GLY A 218 2.49 3.86 -17.47
N ASP A 219 3.11 2.97 -18.25
CA ASP A 219 2.47 2.28 -19.37
C ASP A 219 2.23 0.78 -19.12
N ILE A 220 2.42 0.26 -17.89
CA ILE A 220 2.23 -1.17 -17.59
C ILE A 220 0.76 -1.63 -17.75
N MET A 221 -0.19 -0.73 -18.03
CA MET A 221 -1.58 -1.12 -18.31
C MET A 221 -2.28 -0.26 -19.36
N TYR A 222 -2.18 -0.71 -20.61
CA TYR A 222 -3.31 -0.79 -21.53
C TYR A 222 -3.50 -2.24 -21.98
#